data_AF-A0A2D6M8X1-F1
#
_entry.id   AF-A0A2D6M8X1-F1
#
_cell.length_a   1.000
_cell.length_b   1.000
_cell.length_c   1.000
_cell.angle_alpha   90.00
_cell.angle_beta   90.00
_cell.angle_gamma   90.00
#
_symmetry.space_group_name_H-M   'P 1'
#
loop_
_entity.id
_entity.type
_entity.pdbx_description
1 polymer ?
#
loop_
_entity_poly.entity_id
_entity_poly.type
_entity_poly.pdbx_seq_one_letter_code
_entity_poly.pdbx_strand_id
1 'polypeptide(L)'
;MLDEIDDDIVIYFSNPLMSKFGGAFSDINKEMEEDLHQDPTKTWMIESHVEVRHRFGSSSFILHFYDDKSICIYDYKVNRPNASNLSDIQFLKHAISGVGWKKLYPYHSEVDKNIDFWKSLWETGIVEYDKFEKIYSR
;
A
#
# COMPACT_ATOMS: atom_id res chain seq x y z
N MET A 1 -22.13 15.09 -12.47
CA MET A 1 -22.32 15.86 -11.23
C MET A 1 -22.44 14.87 -10.09
N LEU A 2 -21.30 14.44 -9.57
CA LEU A 2 -21.12 13.74 -8.28
C LEU A 2 -19.68 14.09 -7.86
N ASP A 3 -19.46 15.38 -7.61
CA ASP A 3 -18.44 15.78 -6.64
C ASP A 3 -19.04 15.51 -5.26
N GLU A 4 -18.21 15.15 -4.29
CA GLU A 4 -18.53 14.70 -2.92
C GLU A 4 -18.64 13.17 -2.74
N ILE A 5 -17.52 12.54 -2.41
CA ILE A 5 -17.19 12.03 -1.06
C ILE A 5 -15.66 11.79 -1.09
N ASP A 6 -14.86 12.69 -0.54
CA ASP A 6 -13.44 12.35 -0.27
C ASP A 6 -12.93 12.91 1.07
N ASP A 7 -13.84 13.31 1.97
CA ASP A 7 -13.51 13.72 3.35
C ASP A 7 -13.50 12.56 4.36
N ASP A 8 -13.84 11.34 3.94
CA ASP A 8 -14.06 10.24 4.87
C ASP A 8 -12.87 9.27 5.01
N ILE A 9 -11.85 9.32 4.13
CA ILE A 9 -10.73 8.37 4.18
C ILE A 9 -9.53 8.99 4.88
N VAL A 10 -9.14 8.43 6.03
CA VAL A 10 -7.99 8.87 6.81
C VAL A 10 -6.97 7.75 6.90
N ILE A 11 -5.69 8.06 6.66
CA ILE A 11 -4.59 7.12 6.74
C ILE A 11 -3.67 7.47 7.91
N TYR A 12 -3.29 6.46 8.69
CA TYR A 12 -2.38 6.60 9.82
C TYR A 12 -1.17 5.70 9.63
N PHE A 13 0.01 6.21 10.00
CA PHE A 13 1.28 5.48 9.93
C PHE A 13 1.90 5.37 11.31
N SER A 14 2.33 4.17 11.70
CA SER A 14 3.08 3.96 12.94
C SER A 14 4.55 4.37 12.83
N ASN A 15 5.12 4.33 11.63
CA ASN A 15 6.51 4.71 11.43
C ASN A 15 6.68 6.22 11.66
N PRO A 16 7.65 6.68 12.48
CA PRO A 16 7.81 8.09 12.81
C PRO A 16 8.06 8.99 11.59
N LEU A 17 8.84 8.52 10.61
CA LEU A 17 9.15 9.28 9.40
C LEU A 17 7.90 9.45 8.54
N MET A 18 7.17 8.34 8.34
CA MET A 18 5.89 8.37 7.60
C MET A 18 4.87 9.26 8.30
N SER A 19 4.73 9.14 9.62
CA SER A 19 3.79 9.90 10.43
C SER A 19 4.08 11.40 10.40
N LYS A 20 5.37 11.79 10.53
CA LYS A 20 5.84 13.18 10.46
C LYS A 20 5.40 13.88 9.17
N PHE A 21 5.42 13.17 8.05
CA PHE A 21 5.11 13.71 6.72
C PHE A 21 3.75 13.29 6.17
N GLY A 22 2.88 12.69 7.01
CA GLY A 22 1.57 12.20 6.57
C GLY A 22 1.65 11.16 5.43
N GLY A 23 2.77 10.45 5.32
CA GLY A 23 3.02 9.47 4.25
C GLY A 23 3.31 10.06 2.88
N ALA A 24 3.48 11.38 2.73
CA ALA A 24 3.73 12.02 1.45
C ALA A 24 5.05 11.58 0.82
N PHE A 25 4.97 10.90 -0.33
CA PHE A 25 6.16 10.37 -1.02
C PHE A 25 7.19 11.47 -1.30
N SER A 26 6.77 12.66 -1.72
CA SER A 26 7.69 13.75 -2.08
C SER A 26 8.60 14.20 -0.93
N ASP A 27 8.12 14.14 0.31
CA ASP A 27 8.91 14.58 1.46
C ASP A 27 9.73 13.44 2.04
N ILE A 28 9.17 12.22 2.06
CA ILE A 28 9.91 11.02 2.43
C ILE A 28 11.07 10.75 1.45
N ASN A 29 10.83 10.94 0.16
CA ASN A 29 11.85 10.72 -0.87
C ASN A 29 13.02 11.70 -0.76
N LYS A 30 12.80 12.94 -0.28
CA LYS A 30 13.93 13.86 -0.02
C LYS A 30 14.85 13.31 1.07
N GLU A 31 14.27 12.78 2.15
CA GLU A 31 15.03 12.18 3.24
C GLU A 31 15.76 10.90 2.77
N MET A 32 15.12 10.10 1.89
CA MET A 32 15.77 8.95 1.25
C MET A 32 16.92 9.38 0.33
N GLU A 33 16.71 10.39 -0.50
CA GLU A 33 17.70 10.93 -1.44
C GLU A 33 18.91 11.50 -0.69
N GLU A 34 18.73 12.25 0.39
CA GLU A 34 19.82 12.78 1.21
C GLU A 34 20.75 11.66 1.73
N ASP A 35 20.17 10.53 2.14
CA ASP A 35 20.93 9.36 2.57
C ASP A 35 21.58 8.61 1.39
N LEU A 36 20.90 8.51 0.25
CA LEU A 36 21.45 7.89 -0.97
C LEU A 36 22.61 8.70 -1.56
N HIS A 37 22.63 10.02 -1.39
CA HIS A 37 23.78 10.84 -1.76
C HIS A 37 25.01 10.51 -0.90
N GLN A 38 24.80 10.09 0.35
CA GLN A 38 25.88 9.69 1.26
C GLN A 38 26.31 8.24 1.02
N ASP A 39 25.35 7.36 0.73
CA ASP A 39 25.58 5.95 0.41
C ASP A 39 24.63 5.48 -0.71
N PRO A 40 25.08 5.50 -1.98
CA PRO A 40 24.28 5.04 -3.11
C PRO A 40 23.94 3.55 -3.11
N THR A 41 24.57 2.76 -2.23
CA THR A 41 24.30 1.31 -2.11
C THR A 41 23.20 1.00 -1.10
N LYS A 42 22.80 2.00 -0.32
CA LYS A 42 21.75 1.86 0.69
C LYS A 42 20.43 1.53 0.01
N THR A 43 19.92 0.33 0.27
CA THR A 43 18.55 -0.01 -0.12
C THR A 43 17.60 0.52 0.94
N TRP A 44 16.69 1.41 0.54
CA TRP A 44 15.68 1.94 1.45
C TRP A 44 14.46 1.04 1.50
N MET A 45 14.04 0.71 2.72
CA MET A 45 12.76 0.10 3.01
C MET A 45 12.27 0.67 4.33
N ILE A 46 11.07 1.23 4.32
CA ILE A 46 10.41 1.71 5.53
C ILE A 46 9.26 0.76 5.83
N GLU A 47 9.32 0.08 6.97
CA GLU A 47 8.18 -0.67 7.49
C GLU A 47 7.28 0.26 8.30
N SER A 48 5.97 0.20 8.05
CA SER A 48 4.95 0.85 8.86
C SER A 48 3.73 -0.04 9.01
N HIS A 49 3.18 -0.06 10.23
CA HIS A 49 1.79 -0.43 10.41
C HIS A 49 0.93 0.73 9.92
N VAL A 50 -0.04 0.44 9.07
CA VAL A 50 -0.90 1.42 8.41
C VAL A 50 -2.34 1.11 8.73
N GLU A 51 -3.05 2.10 9.26
CA GLU A 51 -4.49 2.03 9.48
C GLU A 51 -5.20 2.95 8.49
N VAL A 52 -6.10 2.40 7.70
CA VAL A 52 -6.98 3.16 6.81
C VAL A 52 -8.36 3.16 7.45
N ARG A 53 -8.87 4.34 7.81
CA ARG A 53 -10.22 4.54 8.36
C ARG A 53 -11.10 5.18 7.32
N HIS A 54 -12.33 4.70 7.23
CA HIS A 54 -13.38 5.29 6.42
C HIS A 54 -14.74 5.14 7.09
N ARG A 55 -15.77 5.84 6.60
CA ARG A 55 -17.13 5.82 7.20
C ARG A 55 -17.75 4.41 7.35
N PHE A 56 -17.23 3.41 6.65
CA PHE A 56 -17.74 2.04 6.68
C PHE A 56 -16.89 1.08 7.52
N GLY A 57 -15.75 1.53 8.07
CA GLY A 57 -14.87 0.68 8.86
C GLY A 57 -13.43 1.14 8.87
N SER A 58 -12.56 0.24 9.32
CA SER A 58 -11.12 0.45 9.36
C SER A 58 -10.40 -0.84 9.02
N SER A 59 -9.27 -0.70 8.33
CA SER A 59 -8.42 -1.82 7.92
C SER A 59 -6.98 -1.55 8.33
N SER A 60 -6.26 -2.60 8.69
CA SER A 60 -4.89 -2.50 9.19
C SER A 60 -3.95 -3.40 8.39
N PHE A 61 -2.79 -2.85 8.05
CA PHE A 61 -1.80 -3.47 7.17
C PHE A 61 -0.40 -3.30 7.75
N ILE A 62 0.50 -4.24 7.50
CA ILE A 62 1.94 -3.99 7.57
C ILE A 62 2.41 -3.76 6.14
N LEU A 63 2.93 -2.57 5.88
CA LEU A 63 3.40 -2.15 4.56
C LEU A 63 4.90 -1.87 4.59
N HIS A 64 5.59 -2.26 3.51
CA HIS A 64 6.96 -1.86 3.23
C HIS A 64 6.96 -0.85 2.08
N PHE A 65 7.56 0.31 2.31
CA PHE A 65 7.64 1.42 1.36
C PHE A 65 9.05 1.55 0.80
N TYR A 66 9.17 1.74 -0.51
CA TYR A 66 10.44 1.79 -1.24
C TYR A 66 10.62 3.13 -1.97
N ASP A 67 11.86 3.49 -2.27
CA ASP A 67 12.24 4.73 -2.96
C ASP A 67 11.72 4.83 -4.41
N ASP A 68 11.36 3.71 -5.04
CA ASP A 68 10.81 3.64 -6.39
C ASP A 68 9.29 3.90 -6.49
N LYS A 69 8.65 4.39 -5.42
CA LYS A 69 7.19 4.60 -5.26
C LYS A 69 6.38 3.31 -5.17
N SER A 70 7.03 2.19 -4.91
CA SER A 70 6.35 0.92 -4.70
C SER A 70 6.07 0.65 -3.21
N ILE A 71 4.98 -0.08 -2.97
CA ILE A 71 4.54 -0.50 -1.66
C ILE A 71 4.25 -2.00 -1.70
N CYS A 72 4.89 -2.74 -0.81
CA CYS A 72 4.60 -4.14 -0.56
C CYS A 72 3.61 -4.28 0.61
N ILE A 73 2.53 -5.03 0.42
CA ILE A 73 1.64 -5.48 1.48
C ILE A 73 2.25 -6.74 2.11
N TYR A 74 2.96 -6.56 3.23
CA TYR A 74 3.67 -7.64 3.90
C TYR A 74 2.76 -8.51 4.76
N ASP A 75 1.85 -7.90 5.50
CA ASP A 75 0.83 -8.61 6.29
C ASP A 75 -0.51 -7.88 6.18
N TYR A 76 -1.56 -8.65 5.90
CA TYR A 76 -2.93 -8.18 5.89
C TYR A 76 -3.74 -8.95 6.95
N LYS A 77 -4.01 -8.29 8.08
CA LYS A 77 -4.80 -8.86 9.16
C LYS A 77 -6.26 -8.43 9.01
N VAL A 78 -7.08 -9.29 8.41
CA VAL A 78 -8.53 -9.11 8.45
C VAL A 78 -9.02 -9.54 9.83
N ASN A 79 -9.39 -8.58 10.67
CA ASN A 79 -10.00 -8.87 11.97
C ASN A 79 -11.42 -9.47 11.85
N ARG A 80 -11.95 -9.72 10.64
CA ARG A 80 -13.29 -10.29 10.41
C ARG A 80 -13.32 -11.21 9.18
N PRO A 81 -14.08 -12.32 9.23
CA PRO A 81 -14.24 -13.20 8.09
C PRO A 81 -15.16 -12.57 7.01
N ASN A 82 -14.60 -12.40 5.81
CA ASN A 82 -15.23 -12.63 4.50
C ASN A 82 -16.25 -11.65 3.86
N ALA A 83 -16.36 -10.37 4.26
CA ALA A 83 -17.23 -9.44 3.51
C ALA A 83 -16.61 -8.11 3.04
N SER A 84 -15.35 -7.78 3.41
CA SER A 84 -14.76 -6.46 3.14
C SER A 84 -13.39 -6.45 2.44
N ASN A 85 -12.84 -7.60 2.04
CA ASN A 85 -11.42 -7.69 1.69
C ASN A 85 -11.04 -6.95 0.38
N LEU A 86 -11.95 -6.84 -0.59
CA LEU A 86 -11.72 -6.07 -1.82
C LEU A 86 -11.72 -4.56 -1.53
N SER A 87 -12.75 -4.10 -0.81
CA SER A 87 -12.93 -2.68 -0.48
C SER A 87 -11.76 -2.15 0.34
N ASP A 88 -11.26 -2.93 1.29
CA ASP A 88 -10.10 -2.58 2.11
C ASP A 88 -8.87 -2.24 1.24
N ILE A 89 -8.57 -3.09 0.26
CA ILE A 89 -7.42 -2.89 -0.64
C ILE A 89 -7.67 -1.72 -1.60
N GLN A 90 -8.92 -1.51 -2.03
CA GLN A 90 -9.30 -0.34 -2.84
C GLN A 90 -9.13 0.97 -2.06
N PHE A 91 -9.61 1.03 -0.82
CA PHE A 91 -9.44 2.18 0.05
C PHE A 91 -7.97 2.43 0.36
N LEU A 92 -7.19 1.37 0.61
CA LEU A 92 -5.75 1.49 0.75
C LEU A 92 -5.13 2.09 -0.51
N LYS A 93 -5.42 1.52 -1.70
CA LYS A 93 -4.89 1.99 -2.98
C LYS A 93 -5.22 3.46 -3.23
N HIS A 94 -6.45 3.89 -2.92
CA HIS A 94 -6.87 5.28 -3.03
C HIS A 94 -6.08 6.18 -2.08
N ALA A 95 -6.02 5.82 -0.79
CA ALA A 95 -5.33 6.60 0.24
C ALA A 95 -3.82 6.77 -0.06
N ILE A 96 -3.13 5.70 -0.46
CA ILE A 96 -1.69 5.77 -0.80
C ILE A 96 -1.45 6.57 -2.09
N SER A 97 -2.38 6.52 -3.04
CA SER A 97 -2.29 7.30 -4.28
C SER A 97 -2.46 8.79 -3.99
N GLY A 98 -3.35 9.14 -3.05
CA GLY A 98 -3.55 10.51 -2.57
C GLY A 98 -2.28 11.13 -1.96
N VAL A 99 -1.38 10.32 -1.39
CA VAL A 99 -0.11 10.78 -0.82
C VAL A 99 1.11 10.48 -1.73
N GLY A 100 0.87 10.13 -3.00
CA GLY A 100 1.88 10.12 -4.06
C GLY A 100 2.56 8.78 -4.36
N TRP A 101 2.15 7.70 -3.70
CA TRP A 101 2.62 6.34 -4.01
C TRP A 101 1.91 5.79 -5.25
N LYS A 102 2.56 4.87 -5.98
CA LYS A 102 2.05 4.42 -7.27
C LYS A 102 1.75 2.94 -7.32
N LYS A 103 2.72 2.11 -6.95
CA LYS A 103 2.63 0.66 -7.12
C LYS A 103 2.27 0.02 -5.80
N LEU A 104 1.35 -0.92 -5.84
CA LEU A 104 0.93 -1.70 -4.68
C LEU A 104 0.99 -3.17 -5.07
N TYR A 105 1.72 -3.98 -4.32
CA TYR A 105 1.84 -5.40 -4.60
C TYR A 105 1.80 -6.23 -3.32
N PRO A 106 1.23 -7.44 -3.33
CA PRO A 106 1.27 -8.32 -2.17
C PRO A 106 2.63 -9.00 -2.04
N TYR A 107 3.04 -9.23 -0.79
CA TYR A 107 4.15 -10.13 -0.51
C TYR A 107 3.78 -11.57 -0.88
N HIS A 108 4.77 -12.39 -1.25
CA HIS A 108 4.50 -13.72 -1.80
C HIS A 108 3.72 -14.62 -0.83
N SER A 109 3.99 -14.56 0.47
CA SER A 109 3.29 -15.38 1.46
C SER A 109 1.84 -14.97 1.62
N GLU A 110 1.50 -13.70 1.38
CA GLU A 110 0.10 -13.25 1.38
C GLU A 110 -0.65 -13.81 0.18
N VAL A 111 0.00 -13.89 -0.99
CA VAL A 111 -0.57 -14.53 -2.17
C VAL A 111 -0.83 -16.00 -1.92
N ASP A 112 0.12 -16.70 -1.32
CA ASP A 112 0.01 -18.14 -1.03
C ASP A 112 -1.14 -18.46 -0.06
N LYS A 113 -1.53 -17.52 0.81
CA LYS A 113 -2.69 -17.68 1.72
C LYS A 113 -4.03 -17.66 0.98
N ASN A 114 -4.16 -16.91 -0.11
CA ASN A 114 -5.41 -16.77 -0.86
C ASN A 114 -5.18 -16.32 -2.31
N ILE A 115 -4.72 -17.24 -3.16
CA ILE A 115 -4.33 -16.93 -4.53
C ILE A 115 -5.47 -16.35 -5.38
N ASP A 116 -6.70 -16.87 -5.24
CA ASP A 116 -7.85 -16.45 -6.04
C ASP A 116 -8.24 -15.00 -5.74
N PHE A 117 -8.20 -14.61 -4.46
CA PHE A 117 -8.43 -13.23 -4.04
C PHE A 117 -7.41 -12.27 -4.66
N TRP A 118 -6.11 -12.55 -4.50
CA TRP A 118 -5.06 -11.67 -5.03
C TRP A 118 -5.03 -11.65 -6.56
N LYS A 119 -5.36 -12.77 -7.20
CA LYS A 119 -5.52 -12.82 -8.66
C LYS A 119 -6.66 -11.92 -9.12
N SER A 120 -7.81 -11.92 -8.44
CA SER A 120 -8.93 -11.03 -8.79
C SER A 120 -8.57 -9.53 -8.66
N LEU A 121 -7.76 -9.17 -7.65
CA LEU A 121 -7.24 -7.81 -7.47
C LEU A 121 -6.24 -7.43 -8.57
N TRP A 122 -5.41 -8.38 -8.99
CA TRP A 122 -4.45 -8.18 -10.08
C TRP A 122 -5.17 -8.00 -11.43
N GLU A 123 -6.17 -8.82 -11.73
CA GLU A 123 -6.97 -8.72 -12.97
C GLU A 123 -7.64 -7.34 -13.10
N THR A 124 -8.05 -6.74 -11.98
CA THR A 124 -8.62 -5.38 -11.95
C THR A 124 -7.59 -4.26 -11.97
N GLY A 125 -6.29 -4.57 -11.77
CA GLY A 125 -5.20 -3.59 -11.74
C GLY A 125 -5.09 -2.80 -10.44
N ILE A 126 -5.77 -3.28 -9.38
CA ILE A 126 -5.65 -2.68 -8.04
C ILE A 126 -4.24 -2.94 -7.49
N VAL A 127 -3.73 -4.15 -7.72
CA VAL A 127 -2.37 -4.57 -7.35
C VAL A 127 -1.57 -5.04 -8.57
N GLU A 128 -0.25 -4.87 -8.49
CA GLU A 128 0.74 -5.44 -9.41
C GLU A 128 1.32 -6.71 -8.79
N TYR A 129 1.62 -7.74 -9.60
CA TYR A 129 2.33 -8.93 -9.10
C TYR A 129 3.03 -9.68 -10.24
N ASP A 130 4.36 -9.60 -10.26
CA ASP A 130 5.20 -10.14 -11.35
C ASP A 130 4.96 -11.62 -11.67
N LYS A 131 4.63 -12.46 -10.68
CA LYS A 131 4.37 -13.88 -10.96
C LYS A 131 3.08 -14.06 -11.75
N PHE A 132 2.05 -13.25 -11.50
CA PHE A 132 0.82 -13.31 -12.28
C PHE A 132 1.04 -12.79 -13.71
N GLU A 133 1.85 -11.75 -13.89
CA GLU A 133 2.23 -11.28 -15.24
C GLU A 133 2.89 -12.40 -16.07
N LYS A 134 3.79 -13.18 -15.44
CA LYS A 134 4.48 -14.29 -16.11
C LYS A 134 3.58 -15.49 -16.43
N ILE A 135 2.53 -15.72 -15.64
CA ILE A 135 1.65 -16.90 -15.77
C ILE A 135 0.42 -16.60 -16.63
N TYR A 136 -0.15 -15.40 -16.50
CA TYR A 136 -1.49 -15.07 -17.01
C TYR A 136 -1.48 -13.98 -18.08
N SER A 137 -0.33 -13.34 -18.38
CA SER A 137 -0.11 -12.38 -19.48
C SER A 137 -1.25 -11.37 -19.68
N ARG A 138 -1.17 -10.22 -19.01
CA ARG A 138 -2.15 -9.14 -19.16
C ARG A 138 -1.81 -8.19 -20.31
#